data_AF-K8X9P9-F1
#
_entry.id   AF-K8X9P9-F1
#
_cell.length_a   1.000
_cell.length_b   1.000
_cell.length_c   1.000
_cell.angle_alpha   90.00
_cell.angle_beta   90.00
_cell.angle_gamma   90.00
#
_symmetry.space_group_name_H-M   'P 1'
#
loop_
_entity.id
_entity.type
_entity.pdbx_description
1 polymer ?
#
loop_
_entity_poly.entity_id
_entity_poly.type
_entity_poly.pdbx_seq_one_letter_code
_entity_poly.pdbx_strand_id
1 'polypeptide(L)' 'MAEGLSNRAIAESLVLSPRTIDGHVERILTKLDFTSRTQIASGVASQKR' A
#
# COMPACT_ATOMS: atom_id res chain seq x y z
N MET A 1 -1.90 3.46 -0.98
CA MET A 1 -1.08 4.29 -0.07
C MET A 1 -1.70 5.68 -0.07
N ALA A 2 -1.74 6.38 1.05
CA ALA A 2 -2.72 7.46 1.31
C ALA A 2 -2.78 8.56 0.23
N GLU A 3 -1.70 8.78 -0.51
CA GLU A 3 -1.58 9.79 -1.57
C GLU A 3 -1.86 9.27 -3.00
N GLY A 4 -2.32 8.02 -3.16
CA GLY A 4 -2.60 7.44 -4.47
C GLY A 4 -1.36 6.97 -5.26
N LEU A 5 -0.18 6.98 -4.65
CA LEU A 5 1.07 6.60 -5.31
C LEU A 5 1.09 5.12 -5.76
N SER A 6 1.74 4.87 -6.89
CA SER A 6 2.03 3.53 -7.42
C SER A 6 3.17 2.87 -6.63
N ASN A 7 3.23 1.53 -6.61
CA ASN A 7 4.31 0.81 -5.91
C ASN A 7 5.69 1.20 -6.41
N ARG A 8 5.82 1.55 -7.69
CA ARG A 8 7.05 2.08 -8.26
C ARG A 8 7.44 3.43 -7.65
N ALA A 9 6.51 4.39 -7.58
CA ALA A 9 6.78 5.70 -6.98
C ALA A 9 7.15 5.60 -5.49
N ILE A 10 6.49 4.68 -4.77
CA ILE A 10 6.81 4.37 -3.37
C ILE A 10 8.22 3.77 -3.26
N ALA A 11 8.54 2.82 -4.14
CA ALA A 11 9.84 2.17 -4.18
C ALA A 11 10.96 3.17 -4.47
N GLU A 12 10.76 4.09 -5.42
CA GLU A 12 11.70 5.17 -5.74
C GLU A 12 11.93 6.10 -4.54
N SER A 13 10.86 6.53 -3.86
CA SER A 13 10.96 7.38 -2.66
C SER A 13 11.70 6.71 -1.50
N LEU A 14 11.51 5.40 -1.34
CA LEU A 14 12.14 4.61 -0.27
C LEU A 14 13.49 3.99 -0.66
N VAL A 15 13.95 4.19 -1.90
CA VAL A 15 15.16 3.57 -2.45
C VAL A 15 15.11 2.03 -2.33
N LEU A 16 13.96 1.45 -2.66
CA LEU A 16 13.68 0.01 -2.61
C LEU A 16 13.34 -0.53 -4.00
N SER A 17 13.33 -1.86 -4.14
CA SER A 17 12.78 -2.51 -5.33
C SER A 17 11.24 -2.46 -5.31
N PRO A 18 10.58 -2.22 -6.46
CA PRO A 18 9.13 -2.37 -6.58
C PRO A 18 8.62 -3.71 -6.05
N ARG A 19 9.40 -4.79 -6.23
CA ARG A 19 9.06 -6.14 -5.76
C ARG A 19 8.97 -6.23 -4.24
N THR A 20 9.79 -5.46 -3.52
CA THR A 20 9.71 -5.36 -2.06
C THR A 20 8.39 -4.73 -1.65
N ILE A 21 7.99 -3.64 -2.32
CA ILE A 21 6.71 -2.97 -2.05
C ILE A 21 5.51 -3.87 -2.40
N ASP A 22 5.59 -4.66 -3.47
CA ASP A 22 4.54 -5.64 -3.81
C ASP A 22 4.32 -6.64 -2.68
N GLY A 23 5.40 -7.22 -2.14
CA GLY A 23 5.32 -8.14 -1.01
C GLY A 23 4.77 -7.48 0.26
N HIS A 24 5.10 -6.21 0.51
CA HIS A 24 4.48 -5.47 1.62
C HIS A 24 2.97 -5.28 1.41
N VAL A 25 2.53 -4.91 0.20
CA VAL A 25 1.10 -4.74 -0.11
C VAL A 25 0.35 -6.06 0.03
N GLU A 26 0.89 -7.16 -0.50
CA GLU A 26 0.30 -8.50 -0.38
C GLU A 26 0.08 -8.88 1.09
N ARG A 27 1.12 -8.73 1.93
CA ARG A 27 1.01 -9.06 3.37
C ARG A 27 -0.02 -8.19 4.09
N ILE A 28 -0.14 -6.91 3.73
CA ILE A 28 -1.16 -6.02 4.31
C ILE A 28 -2.56 -6.48 3.89
N LEU A 29 -2.75 -6.81 2.61
CA LEU A 29 -4.05 -7.31 2.12
C LEU A 29 -4.45 -8.59 2.85
N THR A 30 -3.55 -9.57 2.95
CA THR A 30 -3.79 -10.81 3.68
C THR A 30 -4.11 -10.54 5.16
N LYS A 31 -3.36 -9.65 5.81
CA LYS A 31 -3.57 -9.35 7.24
C LYS A 31 -4.91 -8.67 7.51
N LEU A 32 -5.41 -7.89 6.56
CA LEU A 32 -6.65 -7.13 6.69
C LEU A 32 -7.86 -7.81 6.02
N ASP A 33 -7.67 -9.01 5.47
CA ASP A 33 -8.67 -9.74 4.67
C ASP A 33 -9.24 -8.90 3.51
N PHE A 34 -8.35 -8.12 2.86
CA PHE A 34 -8.69 -7.28 1.73
C PHE A 34 -8.29 -7.93 0.41
N THR A 35 -9.05 -7.67 -0.64
CA THR A 35 -8.77 -8.18 -2.00
C THR A 35 -8.14 -7.12 -2.90
N SER A 36 -8.16 -5.85 -2.49
CA SER A 36 -7.59 -4.75 -3.27
C SER A 36 -6.93 -3.68 -2.42
N ARG A 37 -5.84 -3.11 -2.95
CA ARG A 37 -5.11 -1.98 -2.36
C ARG A 37 -5.99 -0.73 -2.15
N THR A 38 -7.08 -0.60 -2.89
CA THR A 38 -8.01 0.53 -2.76
C THR A 38 -8.73 0.49 -1.40
N GLN A 39 -9.01 -0.71 -0.88
CA GLN A 39 -9.59 -0.91 0.46
C GLN A 39 -8.60 -0.49 1.56
N ILE A 40 -7.28 -0.68 1.34
CA ILE A 40 -6.26 -0.16 2.25
C ILE A 40 -6.32 1.37 2.29
N ALA A 41 -6.43 2.03 1.12
CA ALA A 41 -6.43 3.49 1.05
C ALA A 41 -7.67 4.11 1.71
N SER A 42 -8.86 3.51 1.54
CA SER A 42 -10.09 3.98 2.19
C SER A 42 -10.07 3.82 3.71
N GLY A 43 -9.46 2.73 4.21
CA GLY A 43 -9.30 2.50 5.65
C GLY A 43 -8.36 3.50 6.33
N VAL A 44 -7.21 3.81 5.71
CA VAL A 44 -6.26 4.80 6.25
C VAL A 44 -6.82 6.21 6.21
N ALA A 45 -7.56 6.58 5.15
CA ALA A 45 -8.23 7.88 5.07
C ALA A 45 -9.28 8.08 6.19
N SER A 46 -9.86 6.99 6.68
CA SER A 46 -10.82 7.01 7.80
C SER A 46 -10.13 7.14 9.16
N GLN A 47 -8.88 6.69 9.31
CA GLN A 47 -8.09 6.82 10.53
C GLN A 47 -7.45 8.21 10.74
N LYS A 48 -7.37 9.02 9.68
CA LYS A 48 -6.72 10.34 9.70
C LYS A 48 -7.67 11.50 10.03
N ARG A 49 -8.82 11.21 10.65
CA ARG A 49 -9.83 12.20 11.07
C ARG A 49 -9.79 12.44 12.57
#